data_AF-A0A6N7Y9Q9-F1
#
_entry.id   AF-A0A6N7Y9Q9-F1
#
_cell.length_a   1.000
_cell.length_b   1.000
_cell.length_c   1.000
_cell.angle_alpha   90.00
_cell.angle_beta   90.00
_cell.angle_gamma   90.00
#
_symmetry.space_group_name_H-M   'P 1'
#
loop_
_entity.id
_entity.type
_entity.pdbx_description
1 polymer ?
#
loop_
_entity_poly.entity_id
_entity_poly.type
_entity_poly.pdbx_seq_one_letter_code
_entity_poly.pdbx_strand_id
1 'polypeptide(L)'
;MKSNAQNFLYRASIAVAYQFPENKCFHYSDLRKSVNHMCNTADQQEAARRFAYWVKNADVPFVIVDHTYPITYKKVKGGNN
;
A
#
# COMPACT_ATOMS: atom_id res chain seq x y z
N MET A 1 -10.50 7.64 17.35
CA MET A 1 -11.46 7.16 16.33
C MET A 1 -10.73 7.00 15.01
N LYS A 2 -10.81 5.83 14.36
CA LYS A 2 -10.28 5.64 13.00
C LYS A 2 -11.26 6.32 12.04
N SER A 3 -10.79 7.22 11.18
CA SER A 3 -11.69 7.88 10.21
C SER A 3 -12.13 6.89 9.14
N ASN A 4 -13.42 6.88 8.79
CA ASN A 4 -13.97 5.98 7.76
C ASN A 4 -13.21 6.09 6.43
N ALA A 5 -12.72 7.30 6.11
CA ALA A 5 -11.90 7.59 4.93
C ALA A 5 -10.56 6.83 4.93
N GLN A 6 -9.86 6.77 6.08
CA GLN A 6 -8.59 6.04 6.21
C GLN A 6 -8.78 4.54 5.98
N ASN A 7 -9.88 3.97 6.50
CA ASN A 7 -10.17 2.55 6.36
C ASN A 7 -10.55 2.18 4.92
N PHE A 8 -11.32 3.06 4.26
CA PHE A 8 -11.63 2.91 2.84
C PHE A 8 -10.37 2.97 1.97
N LEU A 9 -9.52 4.00 2.16
CA LEU A 9 -8.25 4.13 1.46
C LEU A 9 -7.35 2.91 1.63
N TYR A 10 -7.22 2.40 2.86
CA TYR A 10 -6.40 1.24 3.17
C TYR A 10 -6.89 0.00 2.43
N ARG A 11 -8.19 -0.31 2.51
CA ARG A 11 -8.79 -1.50 1.85
C ARG A 11 -8.72 -1.39 0.33
N ALA A 12 -9.01 -0.21 -0.22
CA ALA A 12 -8.95 0.03 -1.66
C ALA A 12 -7.52 -0.06 -2.20
N SER A 13 -6.54 0.49 -1.47
CA SER A 13 -5.12 0.40 -1.83
C SER A 13 -4.63 -1.05 -1.84
N ILE A 14 -5.05 -1.86 -0.86
CA ILE A 14 -4.76 -3.29 -0.84
C ILE A 14 -5.37 -3.98 -2.06
N ALA A 15 -6.65 -3.75 -2.36
CA ALA A 15 -7.31 -4.37 -3.51
C ALA A 15 -6.61 -4.05 -4.84
N VAL A 16 -6.24 -2.78 -5.05
CA VAL A 16 -5.49 -2.36 -6.25
C VAL A 16 -4.09 -3.00 -6.28
N ALA A 17 -3.40 -3.07 -5.13
CA ALA A 17 -2.09 -3.72 -5.06
C ALA A 17 -2.16 -5.21 -5.46
N TYR A 18 -3.22 -5.92 -5.07
CA TYR A 18 -3.46 -7.30 -5.49
C TYR A 18 -3.78 -7.45 -6.97
N GLN A 19 -4.36 -6.44 -7.62
CA GLN A 19 -4.63 -6.47 -9.06
C GLN A 19 -3.37 -6.28 -9.93
N PHE A 20 -2.27 -5.77 -9.37
CA PHE A 20 -1.04 -5.62 -10.14
C PHE A 20 -0.49 -6.98 -10.61
N PRO A 21 0.16 -7.02 -11.78
CA PRO A 21 0.86 -8.21 -12.23
C PRO A 21 2.02 -8.53 -11.27
N GLU A 22 2.38 -9.81 -11.21
CA GLU A 22 3.54 -10.27 -10.44
C GLU A 22 4.81 -9.56 -10.92
N ASN A 23 5.76 -9.34 -10.02
CA ASN A 23 6.99 -8.58 -10.22
C ASN A 23 6.81 -7.09 -10.56
N LYS A 24 5.59 -6.55 -10.52
CA LYS A 24 5.35 -5.12 -10.69
C LYS A 24 5.85 -4.34 -9.47
N CYS A 25 6.70 -3.35 -9.73
CA CYS A 25 7.01 -2.32 -8.74
C CYS A 25 5.93 -1.23 -8.75
N PHE A 26 5.53 -0.79 -7.58
CA PHE A 26 4.54 0.26 -7.38
C PHE A 26 4.85 1.08 -6.12
N HIS A 27 4.37 2.32 -6.08
CA HIS A 27 4.42 3.15 -4.88
C HIS A 27 3.03 3.25 -4.26
N TYR A 28 2.96 3.56 -2.97
CA TYR A 28 1.69 3.80 -2.30
C TYR A 28 0.92 4.98 -2.93
N SER A 29 1.64 5.96 -3.47
CA SER A 29 1.05 7.09 -4.21
C SER A 29 0.31 6.67 -5.47
N ASP A 30 0.73 5.59 -6.15
CA ASP A 30 0.06 5.08 -7.35
C ASP A 30 -1.29 4.45 -6.99
N LEU A 31 -1.34 3.70 -5.88
CA LEU A 31 -2.58 3.13 -5.34
C LEU A 31 -3.59 4.25 -5.02
N ARG A 32 -3.12 5.34 -4.40
CA ARG A 32 -3.96 6.51 -4.08
C ARG A 32 -4.58 7.13 -5.32
N LYS A 33 -3.81 7.32 -6.40
CA LYS A 33 -4.31 7.92 -7.65
C LYS A 33 -5.47 7.11 -8.22
N SER A 34 -5.43 5.79 -8.10
CA SER A 34 -6.52 4.90 -8.53
C SER A 34 -7.77 5.00 -7.65
N VAL A 35 -7.65 5.38 -6.38
CA VAL A 35 -8.79 5.45 -5.44
C VAL A 35 -9.54 6.79 -5.51
N ASN A 36 -9.01 7.78 -6.24
CA ASN A 36 -9.62 9.09 -6.52
C ASN A 36 -10.31 9.77 -5.31
N HIS A 37 -9.74 9.60 -4.11
CA HIS A 37 -10.31 10.11 -2.86
C HIS A 37 -9.45 11.25 -2.31
N MET A 38 -10.07 12.41 -2.06
CA MET A 38 -9.42 13.55 -1.42
C MET A 38 -9.19 13.22 0.06
N CYS A 39 -7.93 13.11 0.47
CA CYS A 39 -7.53 12.94 1.86
C CYS A 39 -6.40 13.88 2.20
N ASN A 40 -6.30 14.28 3.47
CA ASN A 40 -5.25 15.16 3.94
C ASN A 40 -3.89 14.46 3.90
N THR A 41 -2.81 15.23 3.80
CA THR A 41 -1.44 14.70 3.76
C THR A 41 -1.11 13.84 4.99
N ALA A 42 -1.63 14.20 6.17
CA ALA A 42 -1.45 13.44 7.40
C ALA A 42 -2.09 12.04 7.34
N ASP A 43 -3.32 11.95 6.85
CA ASP A 43 -4.03 10.67 6.67
C ASP A 43 -3.31 9.76 5.67
N GLN A 44 -2.72 10.35 4.63
CA GLN A 44 -1.96 9.61 3.64
C GLN A 44 -0.65 9.06 4.21
N GLN A 45 0.07 9.85 5.00
CA GLN A 45 1.31 9.40 5.64
C GLN A 45 1.02 8.28 6.66
N GLU A 46 -0.05 8.40 7.43
CA GLU A 46 -0.47 7.35 8.36
C GLU A 46 -0.88 6.07 7.63
N ALA A 47 -1.65 6.18 6.54
CA ALA A 47 -2.04 5.02 5.75
C ALA A 47 -0.83 4.35 5.06
N ALA A 48 0.13 5.13 4.57
CA ALA A 48 1.39 4.62 4.02
C ALA A 48 2.24 3.91 5.07
N ARG A 49 2.37 4.46 6.30
CA ARG A 49 3.06 3.81 7.42
C ARG A 49 2.39 2.49 7.81
N ARG A 50 1.06 2.46 7.87
CA ARG A 50 0.29 1.24 8.12
C ARG A 50 0.50 0.20 7.03
N PHE A 51 0.51 0.60 5.77
CA PHE A 51 0.76 -0.30 4.65
C PHE A 51 2.18 -0.88 4.73
N ALA A 52 3.20 -0.05 4.98
CA ALA A 52 4.58 -0.51 5.16
C ALA A 52 4.71 -1.48 6.35
N TYR A 53 4.04 -1.17 7.47
CA TYR A 53 4.01 -2.05 8.64
C TYR A 53 3.32 -3.39 8.34
N TRP A 54 2.21 -3.37 7.61
CA TRP A 54 1.49 -4.57 7.19
C TRP A 54 2.35 -5.43 6.27
N VAL A 55 2.99 -4.84 5.25
CA VAL A 55 3.91 -5.55 4.35
C VAL A 55 5.10 -6.18 5.09
N LYS A 56 5.61 -5.51 6.14
CA LYS A 56 6.75 -6.02 6.91
C LYS A 56 6.39 -7.15 7.89
N ASN A 57 5.17 -7.15 8.44
CA ASN A 57 4.80 -8.04 9.54
C ASN A 57 3.76 -9.11 9.16
N ALA A 58 3.07 -8.97 8.03
CA ALA A 58 2.07 -9.93 7.58
C ALA A 58 2.64 -10.83 6.47
N ASP A 59 2.07 -12.03 6.35
CA ASP A 59 2.35 -12.92 5.22
C ASP A 59 1.57 -12.45 3.99
N VAL A 60 2.20 -11.61 3.18
CA VAL A 60 1.57 -10.99 2.01
C VAL A 60 2.48 -11.08 0.79
N PRO A 61 1.93 -11.13 -0.44
CA PRO A 61 2.70 -11.20 -1.68
C PRO A 61 3.31 -9.84 -2.06
N PHE A 62 3.78 -9.07 -1.08
CA PHE A 62 4.37 -7.76 -1.26
C PHE A 62 5.68 -7.69 -0.48
N VAL A 63 6.70 -7.10 -1.09
CA VAL A 63 7.97 -6.82 -0.42
C VAL A 63 8.36 -5.37 -0.64
N ILE A 64 9.05 -4.79 0.34
CA ILE A 64 9.65 -3.46 0.18
C ILE A 64 10.99 -3.67 -0.54
N VAL A 65 11.13 -3.11 -1.73
CA VAL A 65 12.37 -3.19 -2.53
C VAL A 65 13.26 -1.97 -2.32
N ASP A 66 12.66 -0.82 -1.97
CA ASP A 66 13.38 0.41 -1.71
C ASP A 66 12.69 1.23 -0.63
N HIS A 67 13.47 1.71 0.35
CA HIS A 67 12.98 2.50 1.48
C HIS A 67 13.10 4.01 1.25
N THR A 68 13.70 4.45 0.13
CA THR A 68 13.82 5.87 -0.24
C THR A 68 12.43 6.41 -0.50
N TYR A 69 12.11 7.57 0.04
CA TYR A 69 10.78 8.14 -0.13
C TYR A 69 10.56 8.65 -1.56
N PRO A 70 9.45 8.27 -2.23
CA PRO A 70 8.39 7.37 -1.77
C PRO A 70 8.80 5.89 -1.81
N ILE A 71 8.51 5.15 -0.73
CA ILE A 71 8.84 3.72 -0.58
C ILE A 71 8.33 2.92 -1.78
N THR A 72 9.21 2.12 -2.38
CA THR A 72 8.88 1.25 -3.51
C THR A 72 8.56 -0.15 -3.02
N TYR A 73 7.40 -0.64 -3.43
CA TYR A 73 6.93 -2.00 -3.16
C TYR A 73 6.99 -2.81 -4.44
N LYS A 74 7.16 -4.12 -4.30
CA LYS A 74 7.07 -5.07 -5.41
C LYS A 74 6.12 -6.19 -5.04
N LYS A 75 5.19 -6.51 -5.96
CA LYS A 75 4.38 -7.71 -5.82
C LYS A 75 5.22 -8.94 -6.16
N VAL A 76 5.31 -9.89 -5.25
CA VAL A 76 6.04 -11.16 -5.44
C VAL A 76 5.06 -12.30 -5.68
N LYS A 77 5.51 -13.32 -6.42
CA LYS A 77 4.76 -14.55 -6.68
C LYS A 77 4.83 -15.41 -5.43
N GLY A 78 3.70 -15.53 -4.73
CA GLY A 78 3.63 -16.13 -3.41
C GLY A 78 3.88 -15.09 -2.31
N GLY A 79 2.90 -14.94 -1.40
CA GLY A 79 3.24 -14.47 -0.04
C GLY A 79 4.26 -15.44 0.54
N ASN A 80 5.09 -14.98 1.47
CA ASN A 80 6.14 -15.76 2.12
C ASN A 80 5.63 -17.10 2.69
N ASN A 81 5.56 -18.12 1.83
CA ASN A 81 5.48 -19.53 2.14
C ASN A 81 5.83 -20.36 0.90
#